data_AF-A0A957CY05-F1
#
_entry.id   AF-A0A957CY05-F1
#
_cell.length_a   1.000
_cell.length_b   1.000
_cell.length_c   1.000
_cell.angle_alpha   90.00
_cell.angle_beta   90.00
_cell.angle_gamma   90.00
#
_symmetry.space_group_name_H-M   'P 1'
#
loop_
_entity.id
_entity.type
_entity.pdbx_description
1 polymer ?
#
loop_
_entity_poly.entity_id
_entity_poly.type
_entity_poly.pdbx_seq_one_letter_code
_entity_poly.pdbx_strand_id
1 'polypeptide(L)'
;MPQVPVPIRFIIFLALMFDSGALGDDPQVCWSDGRTDILVLADECPPHLPSLDEFPLWLSWYDPALCYDAAGNIIENINCDVNPANMAGGTAVTSEMYGYAGACLPQWFDRHLMITGVGERQCLDTGGAIVPTYREIYHPQRGFITIWLIPFDALEHHARPPWWEYNLVEPSDWYLGE
;
A
#
# COMPACT_ATOMS: atom_id res chain seq x y z
N MET A 1 28.54 -24.33 -47.18
CA MET A 1 27.32 -23.52 -47.01
C MET A 1 26.14 -24.48 -46.92
N PRO A 2 25.14 -24.31 -46.05
CA PRO A 2 25.00 -23.45 -44.88
C PRO A 2 24.73 -24.22 -43.56
N GLN A 3 25.07 -23.60 -42.44
CA GLN A 3 24.54 -23.93 -41.11
C GLN A 3 23.06 -23.52 -41.03
N VAL A 4 22.24 -24.34 -40.37
CA VAL A 4 20.86 -24.03 -39.95
C VAL A 4 20.71 -24.54 -38.50
N PRO A 5 20.02 -23.80 -37.62
CA PRO A 5 20.52 -23.49 -36.29
C PRO A 5 20.14 -24.50 -35.20
N VAL A 6 21.05 -24.65 -34.23
CA VAL A 6 20.83 -25.30 -32.94
C VAL A 6 19.82 -24.48 -32.13
N PRO A 7 18.85 -25.12 -31.45
CA PRO A 7 17.85 -24.41 -30.67
C PRO A 7 18.51 -23.66 -29.50
N ILE A 8 18.29 -22.35 -29.50
CA ILE A 8 18.58 -21.40 -28.41
C ILE A 8 17.82 -21.87 -27.15
N ARG A 9 18.47 -22.71 -26.36
CA ARG A 9 18.31 -22.74 -24.90
C ARG A 9 19.31 -21.73 -24.36
N PHE A 10 18.92 -20.47 -24.25
CA PHE A 10 19.72 -19.51 -23.50
C PHE A 10 19.30 -19.56 -22.03
N ILE A 11 20.08 -20.33 -21.29
CA ILE A 11 20.44 -19.98 -19.92
C ILE A 11 21.30 -18.73 -20.02
N ILE A 12 20.86 -17.62 -19.43
CA ILE A 12 21.77 -16.55 -18.99
C ILE A 12 21.57 -16.39 -17.49
N PHE A 13 22.37 -17.14 -16.75
CA PHE A 13 22.99 -16.63 -15.54
C PHE A 13 24.16 -15.73 -15.99
N LEU A 14 24.07 -14.42 -15.76
CA LEU A 14 25.17 -13.43 -15.68
C LEU A 14 24.49 -12.05 -15.57
N ALA A 15 24.86 -11.11 -14.72
CA ALA A 15 26.06 -10.98 -13.92
C ALA A 15 25.78 -10.05 -12.73
N LEU A 16 26.24 -10.46 -11.56
CA LEU A 16 26.86 -9.54 -10.61
C LEU A 16 28.00 -8.84 -11.35
N MET A 17 27.81 -7.59 -11.71
CA MET A 17 28.89 -6.64 -11.96
C MET A 17 28.49 -5.37 -11.21
N PHE A 18 29.06 -5.24 -10.02
CA PHE A 18 29.36 -3.95 -9.44
C PHE A 18 30.11 -3.13 -10.49
N ASP A 19 29.43 -2.15 -11.09
CA ASP A 19 30.12 -1.08 -11.80
C ASP A 19 30.31 0.07 -10.81
N SER A 20 31.36 -0.06 -10.00
CA SER A 20 31.93 1.03 -9.22
C SER A 20 32.67 1.95 -10.19
N GLY A 21 31.99 2.95 -10.77
CA GLY A 21 32.67 3.78 -11.75
C GLY A 21 31.89 4.88 -12.47
N ALA A 22 31.06 5.67 -11.78
CA ALA A 22 30.82 7.09 -12.08
C ALA A 22 29.82 7.67 -11.05
N LEU A 23 30.30 7.93 -9.84
CA LEU A 23 29.65 8.93 -8.97
C LEU A 23 29.97 10.30 -9.59
N GLY A 24 29.25 10.65 -10.66
CA GLY A 24 28.91 12.06 -10.85
C GLY A 24 28.05 12.45 -9.64
N ASP A 25 28.29 13.63 -9.09
CA ASP A 25 27.42 14.25 -8.09
C ASP A 25 26.03 14.48 -8.71
N ASP A 26 25.26 13.40 -8.83
CA ASP A 26 23.84 13.42 -9.17
C ASP A 26 23.13 13.91 -7.91
N PRO A 27 22.37 15.02 -7.94
CA PRO A 27 21.71 15.55 -6.76
C PRO A 27 20.94 14.41 -6.10
N GLN A 28 21.28 14.13 -4.84
CA GLN A 28 20.72 13.10 -3.96
C GLN A 28 19.31 12.69 -4.42
N VAL A 29 19.23 11.64 -5.24
CA VAL A 29 17.95 10.99 -5.54
C VAL A 29 17.57 10.26 -4.26
N CYS A 30 16.92 11.00 -3.35
CA CYS A 30 16.50 10.52 -2.04
C CYS A 30 15.38 9.47 -2.13
N TRP A 31 14.84 9.22 -3.33
CA TRP A 31 13.71 8.35 -3.58
C TRP A 31 14.02 7.15 -4.45
N SER A 32 13.78 5.97 -3.88
CA SER A 32 13.43 4.73 -4.56
C SER A 32 13.09 3.70 -3.48
N ASP A 33 11.89 3.76 -2.89
CA ASP A 33 11.35 2.60 -2.17
C ASP A 33 10.90 1.47 -3.14
N GLY A 34 11.08 1.71 -4.45
CA GLY A 34 10.78 0.78 -5.53
C GLY A 34 9.32 0.79 -5.97
N ARG A 35 8.46 1.62 -5.34
CA ARG A 35 7.03 1.71 -5.67
C ARG A 35 6.80 2.71 -6.81
N THR A 36 6.01 2.30 -7.80
CA THR A 36 5.65 3.14 -8.96
C THR A 36 4.33 3.87 -8.79
N ASP A 37 3.60 3.60 -7.70
CA ASP A 37 2.29 4.18 -7.39
C ASP A 37 2.39 5.39 -6.44
N ILE A 38 3.60 5.83 -6.12
CA ILE A 38 3.87 6.97 -5.25
C ILE A 38 4.35 8.14 -6.11
N LEU A 39 3.60 9.25 -6.04
CA LEU A 39 4.03 10.54 -6.57
C LEU A 39 4.71 11.31 -5.43
N VAL A 40 6.02 11.53 -5.56
CA VAL A 40 6.78 12.48 -4.75
C VAL A 40 7.52 13.42 -5.71
N LEU A 41 7.68 14.67 -5.31
CA LEU A 41 8.52 15.61 -6.04
C LEU A 41 9.96 15.06 -6.09
N ALA A 42 10.53 14.99 -7.28
CA ALA A 42 11.80 14.31 -7.53
C ALA A 42 13.00 14.93 -6.77
N ASP A 43 12.85 16.18 -6.30
CA ASP A 43 13.83 16.95 -5.54
C ASP A 43 13.54 17.01 -4.03
N GLU A 44 12.52 16.30 -3.54
CA GLU A 44 12.12 16.30 -2.14
C GLU A 44 12.63 15.05 -1.40
N CYS A 45 13.47 15.24 -0.39
CA CYS A 45 13.85 14.18 0.54
C CYS A 45 12.82 14.10 1.68
N PRO A 46 12.34 12.90 2.06
CA PRO A 46 11.44 12.78 3.19
C PRO A 46 12.08 13.34 4.46
N PRO A 47 11.33 14.05 5.32
CA PRO A 47 11.81 14.41 6.64
C PRO A 47 12.05 13.14 7.46
N HIS A 48 12.68 13.29 8.63
CA HIS A 48 12.88 12.17 9.56
C HIS A 48 11.55 11.46 9.86
N LEU A 49 11.60 10.14 9.93
CA LEU A 49 10.43 9.31 10.23
C LEU A 49 9.95 9.62 11.67
N PRO A 50 8.71 10.09 11.87
CA PRO A 50 8.18 10.37 13.21
C PRO A 50 7.86 9.08 13.98
N SER A 51 7.41 9.18 15.24
CA SER A 51 6.90 8.00 15.95
C SER A 51 5.53 7.58 15.40
N LEU A 52 5.16 6.31 15.53
CA LEU A 52 3.96 5.75 14.87
C LEU A 52 2.65 6.45 15.24
N ASP A 53 2.55 6.93 16.49
CA ASP A 53 1.41 7.66 17.04
C ASP A 53 1.31 9.11 16.52
N GLU A 54 2.34 9.61 15.85
CA GLU A 54 2.34 10.94 15.20
C GLU A 54 1.90 10.87 13.74
N PHE A 55 1.73 9.68 13.16
CA PHE A 55 1.28 9.53 11.78
C PHE A 55 -0.22 9.74 11.66
N PRO A 56 -0.69 10.49 10.65
CA PRO A 56 -2.06 10.35 10.21
C PRO A 56 -2.27 8.98 9.54
N LEU A 57 -3.49 8.46 9.60
CA LEU A 57 -3.87 7.31 8.77
C LEU A 57 -4.35 7.80 7.41
N TRP A 58 -3.99 7.05 6.38
CA TRP A 58 -4.57 7.17 5.05
C TRP A 58 -5.54 6.02 4.86
N LEU A 59 -6.78 6.27 5.29
CA LEU A 59 -7.87 5.31 5.31
C LEU A 59 -8.39 5.13 3.89
N SER A 60 -8.34 3.90 3.41
CA SER A 60 -8.95 3.45 2.17
C SER A 60 -10.04 2.41 2.48
N TRP A 61 -10.88 2.12 1.49
CA TRP A 61 -11.97 1.15 1.61
C TRP A 61 -11.75 0.01 0.65
N TYR A 62 -11.78 -1.20 1.19
CA TYR A 62 -11.43 -2.40 0.47
C TYR A 62 -12.58 -3.41 0.49
N ASP A 63 -13.00 -3.86 -0.69
CA ASP A 63 -13.89 -5.00 -0.89
C ASP A 63 -13.18 -6.00 -1.83
N PRO A 64 -12.72 -7.17 -1.37
CA PRO A 64 -12.12 -8.19 -2.22
C PRO A 64 -13.00 -8.59 -3.41
N ALA A 65 -14.32 -8.45 -3.31
CA ALA A 65 -15.24 -8.76 -4.40
C ALA A 65 -15.10 -7.80 -5.59
N LEU A 66 -14.51 -6.62 -5.39
CA LEU A 66 -14.23 -5.66 -6.44
C LEU A 66 -12.88 -5.89 -7.12
N CYS A 67 -12.09 -6.87 -6.68
CA CYS A 67 -10.74 -7.07 -7.20
C CYS A 67 -10.68 -7.32 -8.70
N TYR A 68 -11.75 -7.86 -9.29
CA TYR A 68 -11.79 -8.22 -10.68
C TYR A 68 -12.96 -7.57 -11.40
N ASP A 69 -12.71 -7.04 -12.60
CA ASP A 69 -13.76 -6.62 -13.51
C ASP A 69 -14.57 -7.83 -14.03
N ALA A 70 -15.64 -7.58 -14.78
CA ALA A 70 -16.48 -8.63 -15.34
C ALA A 70 -15.74 -9.57 -16.33
N ALA A 71 -14.56 -9.17 -16.82
CA ALA A 71 -13.71 -9.97 -17.69
C ALA A 71 -12.59 -10.71 -16.93
N GLY A 72 -12.51 -10.57 -15.61
CA GLY A 72 -11.49 -11.19 -14.77
C GLY A 72 -10.16 -10.45 -14.71
N ASN A 73 -10.09 -9.20 -15.17
CA ASN A 73 -8.88 -8.36 -15.02
C ASN A 73 -8.89 -7.67 -13.66
N ILE A 74 -7.71 -7.46 -13.08
CA ILE A 74 -7.58 -6.71 -11.83
C ILE A 74 -8.00 -5.26 -12.06
N ILE A 75 -8.86 -4.73 -11.19
CA ILE A 75 -9.18 -3.29 -11.19
C ILE A 75 -7.99 -2.55 -10.58
N GLU A 76 -7.35 -1.68 -11.37
CA GLU A 76 -6.20 -0.89 -10.93
C GLU A 76 -6.53 -0.07 -9.66
N ASN A 77 -5.64 -0.11 -8.68
CA ASN A 77 -5.71 0.58 -7.37
C ASN A 77 -6.54 -0.10 -6.26
N ILE A 78 -6.94 -1.38 -6.41
CA ILE A 78 -7.44 -2.18 -5.29
C ILE A 78 -6.34 -3.15 -4.84
N ASN A 79 -6.03 -3.16 -3.54
CA ASN A 79 -5.06 -4.07 -2.94
C ASN A 79 -5.65 -5.50 -2.90
N CYS A 80 -5.27 -6.36 -3.85
CA CYS A 80 -5.96 -7.62 -4.11
C CYS A 80 -5.08 -8.86 -3.89
N ASP A 81 -5.68 -9.90 -3.28
CA ASP A 81 -5.15 -11.27 -3.35
C ASP A 81 -5.59 -11.95 -4.65
N VAL A 82 -4.90 -13.04 -5.00
CA VAL A 82 -5.26 -13.87 -6.16
C VAL A 82 -6.63 -14.55 -6.01
N ASN A 83 -7.12 -14.69 -4.78
CA ASN A 83 -8.44 -15.24 -4.47
C ASN A 83 -9.33 -14.15 -3.83
N PRO A 84 -10.47 -13.76 -4.43
CA PRO A 84 -11.36 -12.74 -3.87
C PRO A 84 -12.11 -13.22 -2.61
N ALA A 85 -11.91 -14.47 -2.16
CA ALA A 85 -12.35 -14.91 -0.84
C ALA A 85 -11.36 -14.57 0.28
N ASN A 86 -10.23 -13.94 -0.05
CA ASN A 86 -9.19 -13.54 0.88
C ASN A 86 -8.94 -12.04 0.82
N MET A 87 -8.47 -11.47 1.93
CA MET A 87 -7.83 -10.16 1.98
C MET A 87 -6.47 -10.22 1.29
N ALA A 88 -5.89 -9.07 0.96
CA ALA A 88 -4.65 -8.96 0.20
C ALA A 88 -3.46 -9.75 0.76
N GLY A 89 -3.31 -9.83 2.09
CA GLY A 89 -2.27 -10.65 2.71
C GLY A 89 -2.64 -12.13 2.91
N GLY A 90 -3.79 -12.56 2.39
CA GLY A 90 -4.20 -13.97 2.34
C GLY A 90 -5.19 -14.40 3.42
N THR A 91 -5.59 -13.50 4.32
CA THR A 91 -6.59 -13.80 5.37
C THR A 91 -7.95 -14.09 4.74
N ALA A 92 -8.53 -15.27 5.01
CA ALA A 92 -9.85 -15.63 4.50
C ALA A 92 -10.93 -14.69 5.05
N VAL A 93 -11.77 -14.17 4.15
CA VAL A 93 -12.85 -13.22 4.48
C VAL A 93 -14.13 -13.98 4.77
N THR A 94 -14.78 -13.64 5.89
CA THR A 94 -16.15 -14.06 6.21
C THR A 94 -17.09 -12.85 6.09
N SER A 95 -18.40 -13.10 5.94
CA SER A 95 -19.40 -12.03 5.89
C SER A 95 -19.42 -11.19 7.18
N GLU A 96 -19.04 -11.78 8.30
CA GLU A 96 -19.02 -11.09 9.59
C GLU A 96 -17.90 -10.05 9.65
N MET A 97 -16.79 -10.25 8.92
CA MET A 97 -15.60 -9.37 8.92
C MET A 97 -15.83 -7.99 8.34
N TYR A 98 -16.81 -7.84 7.46
CA TYR A 98 -17.13 -6.56 6.85
C TYR A 98 -17.63 -5.57 7.91
N GLY A 99 -17.05 -4.37 7.92
CA GLY A 99 -17.40 -3.34 8.90
C GLY A 99 -16.62 -3.43 10.22
N TYR A 100 -15.79 -4.46 10.43
CA TYR A 100 -14.92 -4.54 11.61
C TYR A 100 -13.47 -4.93 11.32
N ALA A 101 -13.11 -5.51 10.18
CA ALA A 101 -11.72 -5.89 9.90
C ALA A 101 -10.97 -4.83 9.06
N GLY A 102 -9.64 -4.89 9.05
CA GLY A 102 -8.82 -4.11 8.13
C GLY A 102 -7.38 -4.64 8.00
N ALA A 103 -6.69 -4.15 6.98
CA ALA A 103 -5.26 -4.38 6.80
C ALA A 103 -4.44 -3.27 7.48
N CYS A 104 -3.53 -3.68 8.36
CA CYS A 104 -2.78 -2.80 9.26
C CYS A 104 -1.27 -2.99 9.12
N LEU A 105 -0.49 -2.16 9.82
CA LEU A 105 0.95 -2.42 9.97
C LEU A 105 1.19 -3.82 10.55
N PRO A 106 2.25 -4.53 10.13
CA PRO A 106 2.56 -5.86 10.65
C PRO A 106 2.63 -5.97 12.17
N GLN A 107 3.19 -4.97 12.86
CA GLN A 107 3.25 -4.95 14.32
C GLN A 107 1.89 -4.71 15.02
N TRP A 108 0.83 -4.43 14.27
CA TRP A 108 -0.53 -4.23 14.79
C TRP A 108 -1.43 -5.44 14.55
N PHE A 109 -0.91 -6.52 13.94
CA PHE A 109 -1.69 -7.72 13.71
C PHE A 109 -2.33 -8.24 15.02
N ASP A 110 -3.60 -8.63 14.94
CA ASP A 110 -4.48 -9.04 16.03
C ASP A 110 -4.77 -7.96 17.09
N ARG A 111 -4.42 -6.70 16.82
CA ARG A 111 -4.80 -5.56 17.67
C ARG A 111 -6.06 -4.87 17.16
N HIS A 112 -6.64 -4.06 18.05
CA HIS A 112 -7.82 -3.26 17.78
C HIS A 112 -7.41 -1.82 17.50
N LEU A 113 -7.70 -1.33 16.30
CA LEU A 113 -7.53 0.06 15.89
C LEU A 113 -8.85 0.80 16.06
N MET A 114 -8.85 1.86 16.86
CA MET A 114 -10.01 2.70 17.12
C MET A 114 -9.90 3.94 16.25
N ILE A 115 -10.90 4.19 15.38
CA ILE A 115 -10.92 5.35 14.48
C ILE A 115 -12.18 6.18 14.75
N THR A 116 -12.00 7.45 15.07
CA THR A 116 -13.09 8.38 15.36
C THR A 116 -13.98 8.55 14.13
N GLY A 117 -15.30 8.39 14.31
CA GLY A 117 -16.29 8.48 13.24
C GLY A 117 -16.43 7.22 12.37
N VAL A 118 -15.52 6.26 12.47
CA VAL A 118 -15.57 4.98 11.74
C VAL A 118 -15.87 3.81 12.68
N GLY A 119 -15.29 3.81 13.88
CA GLY A 119 -15.45 2.76 14.89
C GLY A 119 -14.19 1.91 15.09
N GLU A 120 -14.37 0.79 15.78
CA GLU A 120 -13.33 -0.19 16.07
C GLU A 120 -13.05 -1.08 14.86
N ARG A 121 -11.77 -1.37 14.62
CA ARG A 121 -11.30 -2.26 13.57
C ARG A 121 -10.28 -3.26 14.08
N GLN A 122 -10.50 -4.55 13.90
CA GLN A 122 -9.50 -5.57 14.18
C GLN A 122 -8.53 -5.70 13.00
N CYS A 123 -7.24 -5.62 13.30
CA CYS A 123 -6.16 -5.80 12.35
C CYS A 123 -5.95 -7.28 12.05
N LEU A 124 -6.62 -7.78 11.02
CA LEU A 124 -6.61 -9.20 10.63
C LEU A 124 -5.83 -9.47 9.34
N ASP A 125 -5.28 -8.42 8.73
CA ASP A 125 -4.41 -8.53 7.58
C ASP A 125 -3.25 -7.55 7.74
N THR A 126 -2.14 -7.85 7.09
CA THR A 126 -0.98 -6.94 7.00
C THR A 126 -0.78 -6.41 5.59
N GLY A 127 -1.52 -6.95 4.61
CA GLY A 127 -1.37 -6.64 3.19
C GLY A 127 0.07 -6.85 2.68
N GLY A 128 0.28 -6.69 1.38
CA GLY A 128 1.64 -6.67 0.81
C GLY A 128 2.37 -5.33 0.99
N ALA A 129 1.64 -4.26 1.34
CA ALA A 129 2.11 -2.88 1.19
C ALA A 129 1.68 -1.91 2.32
N ILE A 130 1.20 -2.43 3.47
CA ILE A 130 0.84 -1.59 4.62
C ILE A 130 2.09 -1.30 5.45
N VAL A 131 2.81 -0.25 5.05
CA VAL A 131 3.98 0.29 5.74
C VAL A 131 3.91 1.82 5.73
N PRO A 132 4.53 2.52 6.70
CA PRO A 132 4.57 3.98 6.67
C PRO A 132 5.16 4.47 5.35
N THR A 133 4.51 5.43 4.71
CA THR A 133 4.90 5.95 3.39
C THR A 133 4.85 7.47 3.38
N TYR A 134 5.77 8.09 2.64
CA TYR A 134 5.82 9.53 2.43
C TYR A 134 5.33 9.81 1.02
N ARG A 135 4.17 10.46 0.90
CA ARG A 135 3.51 10.62 -0.39
C ARG A 135 2.69 11.89 -0.48
N GLU A 136 2.45 12.36 -1.69
CA GLU A 136 1.46 13.40 -1.94
C GLU A 136 0.04 12.86 -1.75
N ILE A 137 -0.77 13.58 -0.99
CA ILE A 137 -2.20 13.32 -0.78
C ILE A 137 -2.99 14.63 -0.86
N TYR A 138 -4.31 14.51 -1.04
CA TYR A 138 -5.22 15.64 -0.90
C TYR A 138 -5.67 15.79 0.56
N HIS A 139 -5.37 16.93 1.18
CA HIS A 139 -5.86 17.32 2.49
C HIS A 139 -7.02 18.33 2.33
N PRO A 140 -8.19 18.12 2.95
CA PRO A 140 -9.40 18.91 2.68
C PRO A 140 -9.24 20.43 2.90
N GLN A 141 -8.42 20.83 3.86
CA GLN A 141 -8.19 22.24 4.24
C GLN A 141 -6.90 22.83 3.62
N ARG A 142 -5.96 21.99 3.18
CA ARG A 142 -4.61 22.43 2.75
C ARG A 142 -4.35 22.19 1.26
N GLY A 143 -5.21 21.45 0.57
CA GLY A 143 -4.97 21.01 -0.80
C GLY A 143 -3.97 19.85 -0.84
N PHE A 144 -3.23 19.73 -1.95
CA PHE A 144 -2.20 18.71 -2.07
C PHE A 144 -1.02 19.00 -1.14
N ILE A 145 -0.64 18.00 -0.34
CA ILE A 145 0.50 18.05 0.57
C ILE A 145 1.28 16.75 0.48
N THR A 146 2.60 16.81 0.67
CA THR A 146 3.44 15.62 0.87
C THR A 146 3.60 15.39 2.37
N ILE A 147 3.28 14.20 2.86
CA ILE A 147 3.39 13.87 4.28
C ILE A 147 3.67 12.39 4.50
N TRP A 148 4.28 12.09 5.65
CA TRP A 148 4.37 10.75 6.20
C TRP A 148 2.99 10.31 6.68
N LEU A 149 2.53 9.13 6.27
CA LEU A 149 1.24 8.56 6.68
C LEU A 149 1.34 7.04 6.81
N ILE A 150 0.36 6.44 7.48
CA ILE A 150 0.18 4.99 7.57
C ILE A 150 -1.04 4.60 6.73
N PRO A 151 -0.89 3.84 5.64
CA PRO A 151 -2.04 3.28 4.93
C PRO A 151 -2.86 2.38 5.84
N PHE A 152 -4.17 2.40 5.71
CA PHE A 152 -5.06 1.47 6.38
C PHE A 152 -6.22 1.13 5.44
N ASP A 153 -6.36 -0.14 5.09
CA ASP A 153 -7.41 -0.61 4.19
C ASP A 153 -8.53 -1.25 5.02
N ALA A 154 -9.63 -0.51 5.21
CA ALA A 154 -10.79 -1.01 5.95
C ALA A 154 -11.59 -1.98 5.09
N LEU A 155 -11.87 -3.18 5.61
CA LEU A 155 -12.72 -4.14 4.93
C LEU A 155 -14.19 -3.67 5.01
N GLU A 156 -14.75 -3.30 3.86
CA GLU A 156 -16.10 -2.77 3.73
C GLU A 156 -16.83 -3.33 2.51
N HIS A 157 -18.16 -3.31 2.58
CA HIS A 157 -18.97 -3.66 1.42
C HIS A 157 -18.93 -2.52 0.39
N HIS A 158 -18.75 -2.87 -0.89
CA HIS A 158 -18.75 -1.95 -2.04
C HIS A 158 -19.95 -1.00 -2.15
N ALA A 159 -21.00 -1.23 -1.38
CA ALA A 159 -22.19 -0.38 -1.39
C ALA A 159 -21.88 1.04 -0.92
N ARG A 160 -21.10 1.23 0.16
CA ARG A 160 -20.62 2.51 0.72
C ARG A 160 -19.54 2.29 1.77
N PRO A 161 -18.57 3.20 1.90
CA PRO A 161 -18.23 4.34 1.03
C PRO A 161 -17.57 3.91 -0.30
N PRO A 162 -17.36 4.81 -1.28
CA PRO A 162 -16.76 4.45 -2.56
C PRO A 162 -15.36 3.87 -2.35
N TRP A 163 -15.06 2.73 -2.96
CA TRP A 163 -13.75 2.05 -2.83
C TRP A 163 -12.55 2.89 -3.27
N TRP A 164 -12.79 3.91 -4.11
CA TRP A 164 -11.76 4.84 -4.58
C TRP A 164 -11.59 6.06 -3.67
N GLU A 165 -12.41 6.21 -2.62
CA GLU A 165 -12.31 7.31 -1.67
C GLU A 165 -11.19 7.03 -0.66
N TYR A 166 -10.28 7.98 -0.53
CA TYR A 166 -9.24 7.97 0.50
C TYR A 166 -9.49 9.10 1.48
N ASN A 167 -9.47 8.79 2.76
CA ASN A 167 -9.70 9.74 3.84
C ASN A 167 -8.44 9.89 4.68
N LEU A 168 -8.07 11.14 4.94
CA LEU A 168 -7.03 11.45 5.93
C LEU A 168 -7.67 11.41 7.33
N VAL A 169 -7.14 10.57 8.20
CA VAL A 169 -7.49 10.53 9.63
C VAL A 169 -6.34 11.15 10.40
N GLU A 170 -6.61 12.22 11.14
CA GLU A 170 -5.59 12.92 11.92
C GLU A 170 -5.05 12.03 13.05
N PRO A 171 -3.79 12.23 13.50
CA PRO A 171 -3.20 11.45 14.59
C PRO A 171 -4.04 11.43 15.88
N SER A 172 -4.77 12.52 16.15
CA SER A 172 -5.65 12.64 17.31
C SER A 172 -6.94 11.83 17.21
N ASP A 173 -7.29 11.37 16.01
CA ASP A 173 -8.57 10.74 15.71
C ASP A 173 -8.46 9.21 15.62
N TRP A 174 -7.29 8.64 15.94
CA TRP A 174 -7.13 7.19 16.04
C TRP A 174 -6.21 6.79 17.21
N TYR A 175 -6.36 5.55 17.67
CA TYR A 175 -5.42 4.93 18.60
C TYR A 175 -5.50 3.40 18.53
N LEU A 176 -4.47 2.71 19.00
CA LEU A 176 -4.50 1.25 19.16
C LEU A 176 -5.01 0.87 20.55
N GLY A 177 -6.18 0.26 20.61
CA GLY A 177 -6.71 -0.39 21.80
C GLY A 177 -5.88 -1.60 22.21
N GLU A 178 -5.77 -1.82 23.52
CA GLU A 178 -5.08 -2.98 24.13
C GLU A 178 -5.67 -4.31 23.66
#